data_AF-K1TS22-F1
#
_entry.id   AF-K1TS22-F1
#
_cell.length_a   1.000
_cell.length_b   1.000
_cell.length_c   1.000
_cell.angle_alpha   90.00
_cell.angle_beta   90.00
_cell.angle_gamma   90.00
#
_symmetry.space_group_name_H-M   'P 1'
#
loop_
_entity.id
_entity.type
_entity.pdbx_description
1 polymer ?
#
loop_
_entity_poly.entity_id
_entity_poly.type
_entity_poly.pdbx_seq_one_letter_code
_entity_poly.pdbx_strand_id
1 'polypeptide(L)'
;MEKNPRYVEIDYAKYAPDIPEDQLEAYYGLPKHVQFCNECVMSNQKPNSCYEFEHTIKSIKKTMVIQDDGTCDACHACHNKANGHIDWALREKELRELCDEYRKNDGSYDCLVPGSGGKDSFYAAHILKYKYGMHPLTVTWAPHIYTPWGLG
;
A
#
# COMPACT_ATOMS: atom_id res chain seq x y z
N MET A 1 -13.89 -18.40 21.69
CA MET A 1 -14.36 -18.06 20.33
C MET A 1 -15.70 -18.73 20.13
N GLU A 2 -16.77 -17.96 20.04
CA GLU A 2 -18.05 -18.50 19.61
C GLU A 2 -17.90 -19.03 18.18
N LYS A 3 -18.40 -20.24 17.92
CA LYS A 3 -18.37 -20.84 16.59
C LYS A 3 -19.32 -20.02 15.71
N ASN A 4 -18.80 -19.48 14.60
CA ASN A 4 -19.64 -18.77 13.64
C ASN A 4 -20.72 -19.74 13.13
N PRO A 5 -22.02 -19.40 13.24
CA PRO A 5 -23.09 -20.29 12.82
C PRO A 5 -22.94 -20.66 11.34
N ARG A 6 -23.22 -21.94 11.04
CA ARG A 6 -23.09 -22.50 9.69
C ARG A 6 -24.17 -21.97 8.73
N TYR A 7 -25.27 -21.48 9.29
CA TYR A 7 -26.39 -20.89 8.56
C TYR A 7 -26.91 -19.69 9.37
N VAL A 8 -27.11 -18.58 8.68
CA VAL A 8 -27.74 -17.37 9.20
C VAL A 8 -28.93 -17.11 8.28
N GLU A 9 -30.11 -16.93 8.85
CA GLU A 9 -31.30 -16.57 8.07
C GLU A 9 -31.10 -15.15 7.51
N ILE A 10 -31.18 -15.03 6.18
CA ILE A 10 -30.94 -13.76 5.47
C ILE A 10 -32.30 -13.17 5.11
N ASP A 11 -32.55 -11.95 5.57
CA ASP A 11 -33.69 -11.15 5.14
C ASP A 11 -33.41 -10.54 3.75
N TYR A 12 -33.92 -11.19 2.70
CA TYR A 12 -33.75 -10.74 1.31
C TYR A 12 -34.47 -9.42 1.00
N ALA A 13 -35.46 -9.03 1.82
CA ALA A 13 -36.20 -7.78 1.60
C ALA A 13 -35.29 -6.55 1.73
N LYS A 14 -34.12 -6.68 2.38
CA LYS A 14 -33.11 -5.61 2.51
C LYS A 14 -32.29 -5.35 1.26
N TYR A 15 -32.38 -6.24 0.25
CA TYR A 15 -31.58 -6.18 -0.98
C TYR A 15 -32.46 -6.10 -2.23
N ALA A 16 -33.72 -5.71 -2.06
CA ALA A 16 -34.65 -5.57 -3.17
C ALA A 16 -34.19 -4.42 -4.11
N PRO A 17 -34.28 -4.59 -5.44
CA PRO A 17 -33.72 -3.65 -6.43
C PRO A 17 -34.43 -2.28 -6.45
N ASP A 18 -35.61 -2.21 -5.87
CA ASP A 18 -36.49 -1.04 -5.76
C ASP A 18 -36.23 -0.18 -4.50
N ILE A 19 -35.32 -0.61 -3.63
CA ILE A 19 -34.94 0.16 -2.44
C ILE A 19 -34.11 1.38 -2.86
N PRO A 20 -34.52 2.61 -2.46
CA PRO A 20 -33.72 3.81 -2.68
C PRO A 20 -32.33 3.74 -2.03
N GLU A 21 -31.30 4.31 -2.70
CA GLU A 21 -29.90 4.24 -2.23
C GLU A 21 -29.70 4.80 -0.82
N ASP A 22 -30.47 5.81 -0.40
CA ASP A 22 -30.40 6.42 0.92
C ASP A 22 -30.85 5.47 2.06
N GLN A 23 -31.71 4.51 1.72
CA GLN A 23 -32.24 3.49 2.62
C GLN A 23 -31.36 2.24 2.71
N LEU A 24 -30.36 2.10 1.82
CA LEU A 24 -29.41 1.00 1.88
C LEU A 24 -28.47 1.15 3.09
N GLU A 25 -28.29 0.04 3.80
CA GLU A 25 -27.36 -0.05 4.93
C GLU A 25 -25.94 -0.26 4.40
N ALA A 26 -25.01 0.62 4.81
CA ALA A 26 -23.60 0.46 4.51
C ALA A 26 -22.88 -0.26 5.65
N TYR A 27 -22.19 -1.36 5.32
CA TYR A 27 -21.43 -2.15 6.29
C TYR A 27 -19.97 -1.72 6.36
N TYR A 28 -19.30 -2.06 7.46
CA TYR A 28 -17.85 -1.91 7.65
C TYR A 28 -17.31 -0.47 7.50
N GLY A 29 -18.18 0.53 7.65
CA GLY A 29 -17.86 1.95 7.49
C GLY A 29 -17.54 2.35 6.05
N LEU A 30 -18.02 1.59 5.07
CA LEU A 30 -17.92 1.93 3.65
C LEU A 30 -18.83 3.11 3.29
N PRO A 31 -18.49 3.88 2.24
CA PRO A 31 -19.36 4.94 1.75
C PRO A 31 -20.68 4.34 1.22
N LYS A 32 -21.80 4.99 1.56
CA LYS A 32 -23.15 4.63 1.08
C LYS A 32 -23.28 4.80 -0.43
N HIS A 33 -22.85 5.95 -0.94
CA HIS A 33 -22.89 6.27 -2.35
C HIS A 33 -21.63 5.73 -3.06
N VAL A 34 -21.82 4.82 -4.01
CA VAL A 34 -20.74 4.18 -4.74
C VAL A 34 -20.39 5.03 -5.96
N GLN A 35 -19.11 5.37 -6.07
CA GLN A 35 -18.56 6.11 -7.20
C GLN A 35 -17.42 5.31 -7.81
N PHE A 36 -17.23 5.48 -9.12
CA PHE A 36 -16.15 4.85 -9.88
C PHE A 36 -15.25 5.93 -10.46
N CYS A 37 -13.95 5.66 -10.44
CA CYS A 37 -12.97 6.53 -11.08
C CYS A 37 -13.16 6.49 -12.60
N ASN A 38 -13.23 7.66 -13.24
CA ASN A 38 -13.42 7.78 -14.68
C ASN A 38 -12.27 7.19 -15.52
N GLU A 39 -11.09 7.02 -14.93
CA GLU A 39 -9.90 6.52 -15.64
C GLU A 39 -9.62 5.04 -15.38
N CYS A 40 -9.58 4.62 -14.11
CA CYS A 40 -9.21 3.26 -13.73
C CYS A 40 -10.40 2.36 -13.34
N VAL A 41 -11.62 2.91 -13.30
CA VAL A 41 -12.86 2.16 -12.98
C VAL A 41 -12.84 1.53 -11.58
N MET A 42 -11.92 1.94 -10.70
CA MET A 42 -11.90 1.52 -9.30
C MET A 42 -12.99 2.23 -8.51
N SER A 43 -13.63 1.51 -7.58
CA SER A 43 -14.67 2.09 -6.71
C SER A 43 -14.08 2.83 -5.52
N ASN A 44 -14.79 3.85 -5.04
CA ASN A 44 -14.50 4.56 -3.79
C ASN A 44 -14.66 3.67 -2.54
N GLN A 45 -15.17 2.45 -2.66
CA GLN A 45 -15.26 1.46 -1.57
C GLN A 45 -13.96 0.70 -1.34
N LYS A 46 -12.96 0.83 -2.23
CA LYS A 46 -11.67 0.19 -2.06
C LYS A 46 -10.99 0.68 -0.76
N PRO A 47 -10.70 -0.18 0.22
CA PRO A 47 -10.05 0.24 1.46
C PRO A 47 -8.59 0.63 1.18
N ASN A 48 -8.13 1.68 1.87
CA ASN A 48 -6.73 2.08 1.88
C ASN A 48 -5.93 1.25 2.88
N SER A 49 -4.62 1.18 2.66
CA SER A 49 -3.70 0.60 3.62
C SER A 49 -3.74 1.36 4.95
N CYS A 50 -3.57 0.63 6.05
CA CYS A 50 -3.50 1.16 7.41
C CYS A 50 -2.41 0.40 8.17
N TYR A 51 -1.92 0.98 9.27
CA TYR A 51 -0.99 0.28 10.15
C TYR A 51 -1.63 -0.99 10.73
N GLU A 52 -1.04 -2.14 10.43
CA GLU A 52 -1.60 -3.44 10.76
C GLU A 52 -1.76 -3.63 12.28
N PHE A 53 -0.78 -3.16 13.06
CA PHE A 53 -0.77 -3.28 14.52
C PHE A 53 -1.85 -2.45 15.24
N GLU A 54 -2.45 -1.48 14.57
CA GLU A 54 -3.54 -0.66 15.12
C GLU A 54 -4.93 -1.20 14.73
N HIS A 55 -4.99 -2.29 13.96
CA HIS A 55 -6.24 -2.86 13.52
C HIS A 55 -6.98 -3.58 14.66
N THR A 56 -8.22 -3.18 14.88
CA THR A 56 -9.18 -3.89 15.72
C THR A 56 -10.40 -4.29 14.88
N ILE A 57 -11.21 -5.22 15.39
CA ILE A 57 -12.49 -5.61 14.76
C ILE A 57 -13.46 -4.43 14.60
N LYS A 58 -13.29 -3.35 15.38
CA LYS A 58 -14.11 -2.13 15.31
C LYS A 58 -13.50 -1.03 14.43
N SER A 59 -12.31 -1.25 13.87
CA SER A 59 -11.61 -0.22 13.08
C SER A 59 -12.30 0.00 11.74
N ILE A 60 -12.77 1.23 11.52
CA ILE A 60 -13.29 1.68 10.23
C ILE A 60 -12.12 1.98 9.30
N LYS A 61 -12.09 1.34 8.14
CA LYS A 61 -11.03 1.57 7.14
C LYS A 61 -11.38 2.81 6.33
N LYS A 62 -10.42 3.73 6.20
CA LYS A 62 -10.52 4.81 5.21
C LYS A 62 -10.53 4.20 3.82
N THR A 63 -11.42 4.66 2.96
CA THR A 63 -11.52 4.16 1.59
C THR A 63 -10.90 5.16 0.61
N MET A 64 -10.74 4.73 -0.63
CA MET A 64 -10.26 5.55 -1.73
C MET A 64 -11.14 6.79 -1.90
N VAL A 65 -10.52 7.97 -1.99
CA VAL A 65 -11.22 9.21 -2.32
C VAL A 65 -11.25 9.38 -3.83
N ILE A 66 -12.45 9.67 -4.34
CA ILE A 66 -12.69 10.14 -5.70
C ILE A 66 -12.99 11.63 -5.58
N GLN A 67 -12.22 12.45 -6.29
CA GLN A 67 -12.34 13.91 -6.23
C GLN A 67 -13.51 14.39 -7.10
N ASP A 68 -13.82 15.68 -7.04
CA ASP A 68 -14.96 16.28 -7.76
C ASP A 68 -14.83 16.17 -9.29
N ASP A 69 -13.62 15.97 -9.81
CA ASP A 69 -13.36 15.71 -11.23
C ASP A 69 -13.64 14.25 -11.66
N GLY A 70 -14.00 13.40 -10.70
CA GLY A 70 -14.27 11.98 -10.91
C GLY A 70 -13.01 11.10 -11.02
N THR A 71 -11.82 11.64 -10.72
CA THR A 71 -10.56 10.90 -10.71
C THR A 71 -10.12 10.57 -9.29
N CYS A 72 -9.56 9.36 -9.08
CA CYS A 72 -9.12 8.93 -7.76
C CYS A 72 -7.71 9.43 -7.43
N ASP A 73 -7.38 9.49 -6.12
CA ASP A 73 -6.07 9.96 -5.63
C ASP A 73 -4.87 9.25 -6.28
N ALA A 74 -5.02 7.95 -6.58
CA ALA A 74 -3.95 7.17 -7.21
C ALA A 74 -3.69 7.58 -8.67
N CYS A 75 -4.75 7.87 -9.43
CA CYS A 75 -4.66 8.39 -10.79
C CYS A 75 -4.08 9.80 -10.79
N HIS A 76 -4.53 10.67 -9.88
CA HIS A 76 -3.92 11.98 -9.65
C HIS A 76 -2.43 11.89 -9.35
N ALA A 77 -2.03 10.99 -8.46
CA ALA A 77 -0.61 10.75 -8.17
C ALA A 77 0.17 10.24 -9.38
N CYS A 78 -0.46 9.46 -10.27
CA CYS A 78 0.13 9.01 -11.53
C CYS A 78 0.36 10.18 -12.49
N HIS A 79 -0.67 11.02 -12.68
CA HIS A 79 -0.58 12.22 -13.50
C HIS A 79 0.45 13.21 -12.97
N ASN A 80 0.52 13.42 -11.66
CA ASN A 80 1.54 14.28 -11.06
C ASN A 80 2.96 13.80 -11.35
N LYS A 81 3.18 12.47 -11.37
CA LYS A 81 4.47 11.87 -11.77
C LYS A 81 4.74 12.06 -13.27
N ALA A 82 3.72 11.92 -14.11
CA ALA A 82 3.84 12.01 -15.57
C ALA A 82 4.02 13.46 -16.08
N ASN A 83 3.36 14.43 -15.45
CA ASN A 83 3.33 15.84 -15.87
C ASN A 83 4.59 16.62 -15.48
N GLY A 84 5.66 15.95 -15.04
CA GLY A 84 6.94 16.60 -14.77
C GLY A 84 6.98 17.43 -13.49
N HIS A 85 6.01 17.29 -12.58
CA HIS A 85 6.09 17.93 -11.26
C HIS A 85 7.23 17.38 -10.38
N ILE A 86 7.81 16.24 -10.79
CA ILE A 86 8.97 15.64 -10.13
C ILE A 86 10.18 15.86 -11.03
N ASP A 87 11.11 16.71 -10.58
CA ASP A 87 12.43 16.84 -11.19
C ASP A 87 13.28 15.62 -10.79
N TRP A 88 13.27 14.60 -11.65
CA TRP A 88 14.04 13.38 -11.44
C TRP A 88 15.56 13.61 -11.48
N ALA A 89 16.02 14.62 -12.22
CA ALA A 89 17.44 14.94 -12.29
C ALA A 89 17.92 15.58 -10.98
N LEU A 90 17.13 16.50 -10.41
CA LEU A 90 17.38 17.07 -9.09
C LEU A 90 17.35 15.98 -8.00
N ARG A 91 16.34 15.10 -8.02
CA ARG A 91 16.24 13.99 -7.05
C ARG A 91 17.40 13.01 -7.13
N GLU A 92 17.88 12.71 -8.35
CA GLU A 92 19.08 11.90 -8.53
C GLU A 92 20.33 12.60 -7.98
N LYS A 93 20.45 13.91 -8.19
CA LYS A 93 21.55 14.70 -7.64
C LYS A 93 21.54 14.70 -6.10
N GLU A 94 20.40 14.98 -5.48
CA GLU A 94 20.23 14.94 -4.02
C GLU A 94 20.59 13.56 -3.44
N LEU A 95 20.13 12.49 -4.08
CA LEU A 95 20.46 11.12 -3.66
C LEU A 95 21.95 10.82 -3.79
N ARG A 96 22.60 11.31 -4.86
CA ARG A 96 24.03 11.11 -5.08
C ARG A 96 24.85 11.86 -4.02
N GLU A 97 24.50 13.11 -3.74
CA GLU A 97 25.14 13.90 -2.68
C GLU A 97 25.02 13.21 -1.32
N LEU A 98 23.84 12.68 -0.99
CA LEU A 98 23.63 11.89 0.23
C LEU A 98 24.49 10.62 0.23
N CYS A 99 24.56 9.89 -0.89
CA CYS A 99 25.41 8.71 -0.97
C CYS A 99 26.88 9.07 -0.80
N ASP A 100 27.35 10.17 -1.41
CA ASP A 100 28.74 10.64 -1.29
C ASP A 100 29.10 11.05 0.14
N GLU A 101 28.15 11.59 0.91
CA GLU A 101 28.33 11.95 2.33
C GLU A 101 28.61 10.73 3.22
N TYR A 102 27.89 9.63 2.99
CA TYR A 102 27.95 8.43 3.85
C TYR A 102 28.80 7.30 3.27
N ARG A 103 29.26 7.38 2.03
CA ARG A 103 30.05 6.33 1.37
C ARG A 103 31.38 6.14 2.09
N LYS A 104 31.69 4.89 2.42
CA LYS A 104 32.95 4.52 3.05
C LYS A 104 33.96 4.04 2.00
N ASN A 105 35.24 4.37 2.22
CA ASN A 105 36.35 4.01 1.34
C ASN A 105 37.14 2.78 1.82
N ASP A 106 36.77 2.21 2.97
CA ASP A 106 37.44 1.06 3.59
C ASP A 106 36.84 -0.29 3.20
N GLY A 107 35.79 -0.29 2.37
CA GLY A 107 35.05 -1.49 1.96
C GLY A 107 34.07 -2.03 3.01
N SER A 108 33.92 -1.36 4.15
CA SER A 108 32.88 -1.69 5.12
C SER A 108 31.50 -1.22 4.66
N TYR A 109 30.45 -1.77 5.26
CA TYR A 109 29.07 -1.42 4.90
C TYR A 109 28.77 0.05 5.24
N ASP A 110 28.15 0.75 4.30
CA ASP A 110 27.83 2.18 4.37
C ASP A 110 26.31 2.46 4.35
N CYS A 111 25.50 1.49 3.95
CA CYS A 111 24.04 1.60 3.98
C CYS A 111 23.37 0.27 4.35
N LEU A 112 22.20 0.37 4.96
CA LEU A 112 21.36 -0.78 5.32
C LEU A 112 20.20 -0.87 4.33
N VAL A 113 19.99 -2.04 3.73
CA VAL A 113 18.88 -2.27 2.79
C VAL A 113 18.00 -3.40 3.30
N PRO A 114 16.72 -3.15 3.63
CA PRO A 114 15.81 -4.24 3.98
C PRO A 114 15.55 -5.13 2.76
N GLY A 115 15.92 -6.41 2.87
CA GLY A 115 15.77 -7.43 1.83
C GLY A 115 14.62 -8.37 2.17
N SER A 116 13.46 -8.16 1.55
CA SER A 116 12.29 -9.05 1.73
C SER A 116 12.35 -10.32 0.88
N GLY A 117 13.40 -10.48 0.06
CA GLY A 117 13.47 -11.53 -0.97
C GLY A 117 12.71 -11.19 -2.25
N GLY A 118 12.02 -10.05 -2.29
CA GLY A 118 11.33 -9.54 -3.49
C GLY A 118 12.28 -8.83 -4.46
N LYS A 119 11.92 -8.86 -5.75
CA LYS A 119 12.69 -8.25 -6.85
C LYS A 119 13.10 -6.79 -6.59
N ASP A 120 12.21 -6.00 -5.98
CA ASP A 120 12.42 -4.56 -5.81
C ASP A 120 13.51 -4.28 -4.76
N SER A 121 13.56 -5.09 -3.70
CA SER A 121 14.59 -4.99 -2.66
C SER A 121 15.98 -5.35 -3.21
N PHE A 122 16.07 -6.36 -4.07
CA PHE A 122 17.30 -6.70 -4.77
C PHE A 122 17.72 -5.63 -5.77
N TYR A 123 16.76 -5.06 -6.51
CA TYR A 123 17.04 -4.00 -7.46
C TYR A 123 17.58 -2.75 -6.76
N ALA A 124 17.01 -2.36 -5.61
CA ALA A 124 17.52 -1.25 -4.82
C ALA A 124 18.97 -1.47 -4.36
N ALA A 125 19.28 -2.65 -3.79
CA ALA A 125 20.65 -2.99 -3.37
C ALA A 125 21.62 -3.02 -4.57
N HIS A 126 21.19 -3.56 -5.71
CA HIS A 126 21.97 -3.60 -6.94
C HIS A 126 22.32 -2.20 -7.43
N ILE A 127 21.33 -1.30 -7.52
CA ILE A 127 21.54 0.07 -7.96
C ILE A 127 22.47 0.83 -7.00
N LEU A 128 22.29 0.68 -5.69
CA LEU A 128 23.20 1.27 -4.69
C LEU A 128 24.65 0.80 -4.89
N LYS A 129 24.86 -0.51 -5.12
CA LYS A 129 26.20 -1.06 -5.33
C LYS A 129 26.84 -0.60 -6.64
N TYR A 130 26.13 -0.73 -7.77
CA TYR A 130 26.73 -0.58 -9.09
C TYR A 130 26.59 0.84 -9.69
N LYS A 131 25.50 1.55 -9.42
CA LYS A 131 25.29 2.93 -9.92
C LYS A 131 25.88 3.98 -8.97
N TYR A 132 25.73 3.76 -7.67
CA TYR A 132 26.13 4.72 -6.63
C TYR A 132 27.38 4.32 -5.84
N GLY A 133 28.01 3.18 -6.16
CA GLY A 133 29.28 2.77 -5.55
C GLY A 133 29.22 2.50 -4.04
N MET A 134 28.02 2.26 -3.48
CA MET A 134 27.81 1.98 -2.07
C MET A 134 28.12 0.51 -1.73
N HIS A 135 28.26 0.21 -0.45
CA HIS A 135 28.38 -1.12 0.14
C HIS A 135 27.15 -1.46 0.98
N PRO A 136 26.04 -1.89 0.34
CA PRO A 136 24.81 -2.21 1.05
C PRO A 136 24.94 -3.49 1.88
N LEU A 137 24.50 -3.42 3.14
CA LEU A 137 24.20 -4.59 3.96
C LEU A 137 22.71 -4.90 3.84
N THR A 138 22.39 -5.99 3.16
CA THR A 138 20.99 -6.43 3.03
C THR A 138 20.55 -7.20 4.28
N VAL A 139 19.51 -6.74 4.95
CA VAL A 139 18.96 -7.39 6.15
C VAL A 139 17.56 -7.90 5.85
N THR A 140 17.35 -9.19 6.09
CA THR A 140 16.02 -9.80 6.05
C THR A 140 15.53 -10.06 7.47
N TRP A 141 14.27 -9.78 7.74
CA TRP A 141 13.62 -10.22 8.97
C TRP A 141 12.74 -11.42 8.63
N ALA A 142 13.21 -12.61 8.97
CA ALA A 142 12.37 -13.80 8.85
C ALA A 142 11.29 -13.75 9.94
N PRO A 143 9.99 -13.86 9.61
CA PRO A 143 8.96 -13.99 10.62
C PRO A 143 9.22 -15.28 11.42
N HIS A 144 9.56 -15.13 12.70
CA HIS A 144 9.74 -16.23 13.62
C HIS A 144 8.37 -16.78 14.06
N ILE A 145 7.63 -17.45 13.17
CA ILE A 145 6.54 -18.34 13.60
C ILE A 145 6.72 -19.69 12.91
N TYR A 146 7.50 -20.56 13.56
CA TYR A 146 7.38 -21.99 13.34
C TYR A 146 6.05 -22.44 13.93
N THR A 147 5.03 -22.63 13.08
CA THR A 147 3.85 -23.37 13.50
C THR A 147 4.15 -24.87 13.42
N PRO A 148 3.42 -25.74 14.14
CA PRO A 148 3.50 -27.20 13.98
C PRO A 148 3.22 -27.68 12.54
N TRP A 149 2.67 -26.82 11.69
CA TRP A 149 2.31 -27.09 10.29
C TRP A 149 3.28 -26.46 9.28
N GLY A 150 4.31 -25.73 9.72
CA GLY A 150 5.31 -25.08 8.86
C GLY A 150 5.56 -23.60 9.18
N LEU A 151 6.36 -22.94 8.32
CA LEU A 151 6.59 -21.48 8.35
C LEU A 151 5.26 -20.75 8.11
N GLY A 152 4.79 -20.01 9.11
CA GLY A 152 3.61 -19.15 9.05
C GLY A 152 3.99 -17.68 9.16
#